data_AF-W7SCS7-F1
#
_entry.id   AF-W7SCS7-F1
#
_cell.length_a   1.000
_cell.length_b   1.000
_cell.length_c   1.000
_cell.angle_alpha   90.00
_cell.angle_beta   90.00
_cell.angle_gamma   90.00
#
_symmetry.space_group_name_H-M   'P 1'
#
loop_
_entity.id
_entity.type
_entity.pdbx_description
1 polymer ?
#
loop_
_entity_poly.entity_id
_entity_poly.type
_entity_poly.pdbx_seq_one_letter_code
_entity_poly.pdbx_strand_id
1 'polypeptide(L)'
;METTTLDDAAEVFATVRPRLFGIAYRMLGTAVDAEDLLQEVWIRWQTCDRSVVENPAAYLATTTTRLAINATQTAYARRESYVGPWLPEPVDTSADPQLGA
;
A
#
# COMPACT_ATOMS: atom_id res chain seq x y z
N MET A 1 27.60 8.74 -5.38
CA MET A 1 27.20 7.94 -6.56
C MET A 1 25.94 7.12 -6.32
N GLU A 2 25.52 6.89 -5.06
CA GLU A 2 24.27 6.18 -4.72
C GLU A 2 22.99 7.03 -4.89
N THR A 3 23.07 8.33 -4.57
CA THR A 3 21.96 9.30 -4.70
C THR A 3 21.42 9.41 -6.14
N THR A 4 22.31 9.44 -7.13
CA THR A 4 21.93 9.49 -8.56
C THR A 4 21.04 8.33 -8.96
N THR A 5 21.26 7.13 -8.39
CA THR A 5 20.44 5.95 -8.73
C THR A 5 19.03 6.02 -8.17
N LEU A 6 18.84 6.69 -7.03
CA LEU A 6 17.52 6.92 -6.41
C LEU A 6 16.76 8.03 -7.13
N ASP A 7 17.46 9.08 -7.57
CA ASP A 7 16.88 10.16 -8.38
C ASP A 7 16.32 9.60 -9.70
N ASP A 8 17.07 8.75 -10.40
CA ASP A 8 16.61 8.06 -11.62
C ASP A 8 15.36 7.20 -11.33
N ALA A 9 15.34 6.49 -10.19
CA ALA A 9 14.21 5.68 -9.78
C ALA A 9 12.96 6.53 -9.52
N ALA A 10 13.14 7.69 -8.88
CA ALA A 10 12.09 8.65 -8.57
C ALA A 10 11.49 9.24 -9.85
N GLU A 11 12.32 9.60 -10.84
CA GLU A 11 11.85 10.13 -12.13
C GLU A 11 10.98 9.10 -12.88
N VAL A 12 11.45 7.86 -12.96
CA VAL A 12 10.71 6.76 -13.57
C VAL A 12 9.37 6.54 -12.85
N PHE A 13 9.39 6.50 -11.51
CA PHE A 13 8.19 6.28 -10.72
C PHE A 13 7.20 7.44 -10.87
N ALA A 14 7.67 8.69 -10.78
CA ALA A 14 6.85 9.89 -10.92
C ALA A 14 6.12 9.93 -12.28
N THR A 15 6.81 9.53 -13.35
CA THR A 15 6.25 9.47 -14.71
C THR A 15 5.04 8.54 -14.81
N VAL A 16 5.07 7.40 -14.13
CA VAL A 16 3.98 6.41 -14.19
C VAL A 16 2.98 6.50 -13.04
N ARG A 17 3.29 7.25 -11.97
CA ARG A 17 2.49 7.35 -10.73
C ARG A 17 1.00 7.62 -10.97
N PRO A 18 0.57 8.53 -11.87
CA PRO A 18 -0.86 8.75 -12.13
C PRO A 18 -1.57 7.49 -12.65
N ARG A 19 -0.90 6.71 -13.51
CA ARG A 19 -1.43 5.46 -14.03
C ARG A 19 -1.51 4.38 -12.96
N LEU A 20 -0.47 4.26 -12.12
CA LEU A 20 -0.46 3.30 -11.01
C LEU A 20 -1.57 3.63 -9.99
N PHE A 21 -1.73 4.90 -9.66
CA PHE A 21 -2.82 5.39 -8.80
C PHE A 21 -4.19 4.99 -9.36
N GLY A 22 -4.43 5.24 -10.65
CA GLY A 22 -5.69 4.85 -11.28
C GLY A 22 -5.95 3.34 -11.24
N ILE A 23 -4.92 2.50 -11.33
CA ILE A 23 -5.05 1.05 -11.16
C ILE A 23 -5.44 0.71 -9.73
N ALA A 24 -4.67 1.17 -8.75
CA ALA A 24 -4.91 0.89 -7.33
C ALA A 24 -6.28 1.40 -6.86
N TYR A 25 -6.64 2.63 -7.23
CA TYR A 25 -7.92 3.25 -6.89
C TYR A 25 -9.12 2.44 -7.41
N ARG A 26 -9.08 1.96 -8.66
CA ARG A 26 -10.16 1.12 -9.20
C ARG A 26 -10.29 -0.24 -8.50
N MET A 27 -9.20 -0.76 -7.93
CA MET A 27 -9.18 -2.07 -7.27
C MET A 27 -9.53 -1.99 -5.78
N LEU A 28 -9.11 -0.92 -5.10
CA LEU A 28 -9.28 -0.74 -3.65
C LEU A 28 -10.49 0.13 -3.30
N GLY A 29 -10.92 1.01 -4.20
CA GLY A 29 -12.12 1.83 -4.04
C GLY A 29 -11.94 3.10 -3.22
N THR A 30 -10.79 3.32 -2.59
CA THR A 30 -10.49 4.55 -1.84
C THR A 30 -9.17 5.18 -2.29
N ALA A 31 -9.07 6.50 -2.19
CA ALA A 31 -7.85 7.24 -2.51
C ALA A 31 -6.74 6.95 -1.49
N VAL A 32 -7.10 6.84 -0.21
CA VAL A 32 -6.16 6.57 0.89
C VAL A 32 -5.47 5.22 0.68
N ASP A 33 -6.26 4.15 0.47
CA ASP A 33 -5.69 2.81 0.26
C ASP A 33 -4.83 2.76 -1.03
N ALA A 34 -5.22 3.53 -2.05
CA ALA A 34 -4.43 3.63 -3.27
C ALA A 34 -3.09 4.33 -3.05
N GLU A 35 -3.05 5.42 -2.28
CA GLU A 35 -1.80 6.11 -1.95
C GLU A 35 -0.90 5.24 -1.07
N ASP A 36 -1.44 4.59 -0.05
CA ASP A 36 -0.70 3.69 0.83
C ASP A 36 -0.10 2.52 0.04
N LEU A 37 -0.87 1.94 -0.89
CA LEU A 37 -0.35 0.90 -1.76
C LEU A 37 0.78 1.40 -2.66
N LEU A 38 0.71 2.63 -3.17
CA LEU A 38 1.80 3.21 -3.96
C LEU A 38 3.05 3.51 -3.14
N GLN A 39 2.92 3.79 -1.85
CA GLN A 39 4.08 3.91 -0.96
C GLN A 39 4.80 2.56 -0.86
N GLU A 40 4.06 1.46 -0.70
CA GLU A 40 4.64 0.10 -0.71
C GLU A 40 5.29 -0.23 -2.07
N VAL A 41 4.65 0.14 -3.19
CA VAL A 41 5.25 -0.03 -4.54
C VAL A 41 6.56 0.76 -4.65
N TRP A 42 6.61 2.00 -4.15
CA TRP A 42 7.81 2.83 -4.15
C TRP A 42 8.94 2.21 -3.33
N ILE A 43 8.65 1.68 -2.14
CA ILE A 43 9.64 0.99 -1.29
C ILE A 43 10.24 -0.22 -2.02
N ARG A 44 9.42 -0.99 -2.75
CA ARG A 44 9.92 -2.11 -3.56
C ARG A 44 10.75 -1.66 -4.76
N TRP A 45 10.33 -0.59 -5.42
CA TRP A 45 11.02 -0.06 -6.60
C TRP A 45 12.38 0.54 -6.27
N GLN A 46 12.49 1.23 -5.14
CA GLN A 46 13.77 1.83 -4.73
C GLN A 46 14.79 0.76 -4.29
N THR A 47 14.33 -0.39 -3.79
CA THR A 47 15.18 -1.47 -3.24
C THR A 47 15.44 -2.64 -4.19
N CYS A 48 14.70 -2.77 -5.30
CA CYS A 48 14.93 -3.84 -6.26
C CYS A 48 16.14 -3.59 -7.16
N ASP A 49 16.74 -4.66 -7.67
CA ASP A 49 17.73 -4.56 -8.76
C ASP A 49 17.02 -4.10 -10.05
N ARG A 50 17.19 -2.82 -10.39
CA ARG A 50 16.58 -2.20 -11.57
C ARG A 50 17.31 -2.56 -12.87
N SER A 51 18.53 -3.10 -12.81
CA SER A 51 19.33 -3.42 -14.01
C SER A 51 18.73 -4.57 -14.82
N VAL A 52 17.96 -5.45 -14.16
CA VAL A 52 17.24 -6.57 -14.78
C VAL A 52 15.82 -6.22 -15.23
N VAL A 53 15.37 -4.97 -15.00
CA VAL A 53 14.02 -4.52 -15.34
C VAL A 53 14.01 -3.87 -16.73
N GLU A 54 13.67 -4.67 -17.75
CA GLU A 54 13.62 -4.20 -19.14
C GLU A 54 12.56 -3.11 -19.40
N ASN A 55 11.41 -3.20 -18.72
CA ASN A 55 10.32 -2.24 -18.86
C ASN A 55 9.80 -1.81 -17.47
N PRO A 56 10.28 -0.69 -16.92
CA PRO A 56 9.87 -0.20 -15.61
C PRO A 56 8.37 0.06 -15.49
N ALA A 57 7.73 0.59 -16.53
CA ALA A 57 6.30 0.88 -16.50
C ALA A 57 5.44 -0.39 -16.39
N ALA A 58 5.81 -1.44 -17.13
CA ALA A 58 5.14 -2.75 -17.07
C ALA A 58 5.40 -3.45 -15.72
N TYR A 59 6.63 -3.38 -15.23
CA TYR A 59 7.00 -3.90 -13.91
C TYR A 59 6.17 -3.26 -12.80
N LEU A 60 6.17 -1.92 -12.73
CA LEU A 60 5.46 -1.17 -11.70
C LEU A 60 3.94 -1.39 -11.75
N ALA A 61 3.36 -1.46 -12.95
CA ALA A 61 1.94 -1.76 -13.10
C ALA A 61 1.57 -3.19 -12.63
N THR A 62 2.43 -4.16 -12.93
CA THR A 62 2.27 -5.55 -12.49
C THR A 62 2.39 -5.65 -10.96
N THR A 63 3.39 -5.00 -10.38
CA THR A 63 3.60 -4.94 -8.92
C THR A 63 2.41 -4.29 -8.23
N THR A 64 1.93 -3.15 -8.75
CA THR A 64 0.72 -2.46 -8.23
C THR A 64 -0.50 -3.36 -8.25
N THR A 65 -0.74 -4.05 -9.38
CA THR A 65 -1.89 -4.97 -9.53
C THR A 65 -1.81 -6.13 -8.54
N ARG A 66 -0.65 -6.77 -8.41
CA ARG A 66 -0.43 -7.89 -7.48
C ARG A 66 -0.63 -7.48 -6.03
N LEU A 67 -0.07 -6.34 -5.64
CA LEU A 67 -0.26 -5.81 -4.30
C LEU A 67 -1.74 -5.50 -4.01
N ALA A 68 -2.46 -4.93 -4.98
CA ALA A 68 -3.87 -4.61 -4.80
C ALA A 68 -4.73 -5.88 -4.65
N ILE A 69 -4.44 -6.94 -5.41
CA ILE A 69 -5.09 -8.25 -5.24
C ILE A 69 -4.85 -8.78 -3.82
N ASN A 70 -3.61 -8.75 -3.34
CA ASN A 70 -3.26 -9.25 -2.01
C ASN A 70 -3.91 -8.42 -0.89
N ALA A 71 -3.98 -7.10 -1.05
CA ALA A 71 -4.64 -6.21 -0.10
C ALA A 71 -6.14 -6.53 0.02
N THR A 72 -6.82 -6.70 -1.12
CA THR A 72 -8.23 -7.09 -1.15
C THR A 72 -8.43 -8.47 -0.52
N GLN A 73 -7.63 -9.47 -0.88
CA GLN A 73 -7.72 -10.82 -0.29
C GLN A 73 -7.51 -10.82 1.23
N THR A 74 -6.57 -10.02 1.73
CA THR A 74 -6.32 -9.89 3.17
C THR A 74 -7.51 -9.23 3.89
N ALA A 75 -8.10 -8.20 3.29
CA ALA A 75 -9.29 -7.56 3.83
C ALA A 75 -10.50 -8.52 3.86
N TYR A 76 -10.66 -9.36 2.84
CA TYR A 76 -11.67 -10.43 2.83
C TYR A 76 -11.39 -11.50 3.90
N ALA A 77 -10.16 -11.99 4.02
CA ALA A 77 -9.79 -13.00 5.03
C ALA A 77 -10.02 -12.51 6.49
N ARG A 78 -9.79 -11.21 6.76
CA ARG A 78 -10.13 -10.59 8.05
C ARG A 78 -11.64 -10.59 8.34
N ARG A 79 -12.48 -10.51 7.31
CA ARG A 79 -13.95 -10.59 7.44
C ARG A 79 -14.44 -12.03 7.61
N GLU A 80 -13.75 -13.00 7.01
CA GLU A 80 -14.10 -14.43 7.08
C GLU A 80 -13.65 -15.11 8.39
N SER A 81 -12.56 -14.64 9.00
CA SER A 81 -12.07 -15.17 10.29
C SER A 81 -12.90 -14.69 11.50
N TYR A 82 -14.00 -13.98 11.29
CA TYR A 82 -14.79 -13.36 12.37
C TYR A 82 -16.25 -13.83 12.34
N VAL A 83 -16.56 -14.82 13.19
CA VAL A 83 -17.95 -15.16 13.55
C VAL A 83 -18.38 -14.21 14.69
N GLY A 84 -18.92 -13.03 14.37
CA GLY A 84 -19.48 -12.09 15.37
C GLY A 84 -19.72 -10.65 14.88
N PRO A 85 -20.50 -9.82 15.60
CA PRO A 85 -20.75 -8.42 15.25
C PRO A 85 -19.52 -7.58 15.58
N TRP A 86 -19.06 -6.78 14.61
CA TRP A 86 -17.88 -5.91 14.73
C TRP A 86 -18.03 -4.93 15.91
N LEU A 87 -17.22 -5.10 16.96
CA LEU A 87 -16.97 -4.07 17.98
C LEU A 87 -15.62 -3.40 17.63
N PRO A 88 -15.53 -2.07 17.54
CA PRO A 88 -14.23 -1.39 17.44
C PRO A 88 -13.33 -1.77 18.61
N GLU A 89 -12.01 -1.71 18.40
CA GLU A 89 -11.00 -2.13 19.39
C GLU A 89 -11.30 -1.55 20.78
N PRO A 90 -11.28 -2.38 21.85
CA PRO A 90 -11.55 -1.89 23.20
C PRO A 90 -10.48 -0.87 23.58
N VAL A 91 -10.90 0.37 23.72
CA VAL A 91 -10.12 1.41 24.37
C VAL A 91 -9.87 0.99 25.81
N ASP A 92 -8.59 0.75 26.12
CA ASP A 92 -8.11 0.40 27.46
C ASP A 92 -8.35 1.60 28.38
N THR A 93 -9.46 1.57 29.12
CA THR A 93 -9.89 2.62 30.07
C THR A 93 -9.31 2.39 31.47
N SER A 94 -8.37 1.45 31.61
CA SER A 94 -7.69 1.15 32.87
C SER A 94 -6.79 2.30 33.39
N ALA A 95 -6.66 3.40 32.63
CA ALA A 95 -5.86 4.56 32.96
C ALA A 95 -6.66 5.87 33.13
N ASP A 96 -7.95 5.83 33.50
CA ASP A 96 -8.68 7.05 33.93
C ASP A 96 -9.02 7.01 35.44
N PRO A 97 -8.23 7.70 36.30
CA PRO A 97 -8.48 7.78 37.74
C PRO A 97 -9.64 8.71 38.16
N GLN A 98 -10.42 9.31 37.24
CA GLN A 98 -11.35 10.39 37.58
C GLN A 98 -12.85 10.02 37.62
N LEU A 99 -13.24 8.74 37.60
CA LEU A 99 -14.64 8.33 37.79
C LEU A 99 -14.87 7.62 39.12
N GLY A 100 -14.75 8.40 40.19
CA GLY A 100 -15.16 8.02 41.54
C GLY A 100 -15.78 9.22 42.25
N ALA A 101 -17.04 9.50 41.96
CA ALA A 101 -17.95 10.32 42.78
C ALA A 101 -19.40 9.95 42.46
#